data_AF-A0A1C6KJL0-F1
#
_entry.id   AF-A0A1C6KJL0-F1
#
_cell.length_a   1.000
_cell.length_b   1.000
_cell.length_c   1.000
_cell.angle_alpha   90.00
_cell.angle_beta   90.00
_cell.angle_gamma   90.00
#
_symmetry.space_group_name_H-M   'P 1'
#
loop_
_entity.id
_entity.type
_entity.pdbx_description
1 polymer ?
#
loop_
_entity_poly.entity_id
_entity_poly.type
_entity_poly.pdbx_seq_one_letter_code
_entity_poly.pdbx_strand_id
1 'polypeptide(L)'
;MKKFLKLFLMGIAWGCTMNVLIGMVGVATMGPEFLISNVSDYFANIFAGIIIGLGFTLPSVVYEKEEMARGIQVLIHLGIGLVIYFIAAFWRGWIPLQYGIGTVIGMIAGTLAITGVIWFCFYLYYRKEAMRINEKLKEK
;
A
#
# COMPACT_ATOMS: atom_id res chain seq x y z
N MET A 1 3.15 11.29 20.76
CA MET A 1 3.65 12.23 19.72
C MET A 1 4.76 11.66 18.86
N LYS A 2 5.92 11.24 19.40
CA LYS A 2 7.07 10.73 18.61
C LYS A 2 6.70 9.59 17.63
N LYS A 3 5.87 8.65 18.08
CA LYS A 3 5.43 7.51 17.26
C LYS A 3 4.51 7.90 16.11
N PHE A 4 3.51 8.73 16.39
CA PHE A 4 2.61 9.23 15.35
C PHE A 4 3.38 10.00 14.27
N LEU A 5 4.31 10.86 14.69
CA LEU A 5 5.20 11.56 13.75
C LEU A 5 6.05 10.59 12.92
N LYS A 6 6.59 9.53 13.53
CA LYS A 6 7.32 8.48 12.81
C LYS A 6 6.43 7.80 11.76
N LEU A 7 5.22 7.36 12.12
CA LEU A 7 4.29 6.71 11.19
C LEU A 7 3.86 7.66 10.07
N PHE A 8 3.65 8.94 10.39
CA PHE A 8 3.31 9.97 9.40
C PHE A 8 4.43 10.15 8.37
N LEU A 9 5.68 10.34 8.84
CA LEU A 9 6.84 10.45 7.95
C LEU A 9 7.09 9.17 7.15
N MET A 10 6.91 7.99 7.77
CA MET A 10 7.00 6.71 7.06
C MET A 10 5.93 6.59 5.98
N GLY A 11 4.71 7.07 6.22
CA GLY A 11 3.64 7.04 5.23
C GLY A 11 3.93 7.94 4.03
N ILE A 12 4.46 9.14 4.27
CA ILE A 12 4.94 10.03 3.19
C ILE A 12 6.05 9.32 2.41
N ALA A 13 7.05 8.77 3.10
CA ALA A 13 8.17 8.08 2.47
C ALA A 13 7.68 6.91 1.60
N TRP A 14 6.81 6.04 2.12
CA TRP A 14 6.23 4.93 1.36
C TRP A 14 5.42 5.40 0.15
N GLY A 15 4.62 6.47 0.29
CA GLY A 15 3.87 7.06 -0.82
C GLY A 15 4.78 7.53 -1.96
N CYS A 16 5.86 8.23 -1.62
CA CYS A 16 6.87 8.67 -2.58
C CYS A 16 7.62 7.48 -3.21
N THR A 17 8.04 6.50 -2.40
CA THR A 17 8.73 5.29 -2.89
C THR A 17 7.87 4.52 -3.89
N MET A 18 6.59 4.29 -3.57
CA MET A 18 5.69 3.56 -4.48
C MET A 18 5.44 4.32 -5.78
N ASN A 19 5.33 5.66 -5.74
CA ASN A 19 5.23 6.46 -6.96
C ASN A 19 6.45 6.28 -7.87
N VAL A 20 7.66 6.31 -7.30
CA VAL A 20 8.90 6.08 -8.07
C VAL A 20 8.95 4.66 -8.61
N LEU A 21 8.57 3.64 -7.82
CA LEU A 21 8.51 2.25 -8.27
C LEU A 21 7.52 2.06 -9.42
N ILE A 22 6.32 2.63 -9.32
CA ILE A 22 5.31 2.58 -10.39
C ILE A 22 5.83 3.29 -11.63
N GLY A 23 6.47 4.45 -11.48
CA GLY A 23 7.12 5.16 -12.58
C GLY A 23 8.17 4.31 -13.29
N MET A 24 9.08 3.67 -12.54
CA MET A 24 10.12 2.80 -13.11
C MET A 24 9.54 1.60 -13.83
N VAL A 25 8.56 0.91 -13.23
CA VAL A 25 7.88 -0.23 -13.85
C VAL A 25 7.12 0.21 -15.10
N GLY A 26 6.45 1.36 -15.05
CA GLY A 26 5.74 1.94 -16.18
C GLY A 26 6.67 2.23 -17.35
N VAL A 27 7.81 2.87 -17.10
CA VAL A 27 8.82 3.10 -18.16
C VAL A 27 9.38 1.79 -18.71
N ALA A 28 9.67 0.82 -17.84
CA ALA A 28 10.22 -0.46 -18.25
C ALA A 28 9.25 -1.31 -19.11
N THR A 29 7.93 -1.10 -18.96
CA THR A 29 6.90 -1.90 -19.64
C THR A 29 6.20 -1.19 -20.78
N MET A 30 6.04 0.14 -20.69
CA MET A 30 5.27 0.96 -21.61
C MET A 30 6.09 2.05 -22.31
N GLY A 31 7.38 2.19 -21.97
CA GLY A 31 8.28 3.20 -22.52
C GLY A 31 8.24 4.55 -21.79
N PRO A 32 9.12 5.50 -22.16
CA PRO A 32 9.21 6.83 -21.54
C PRO A 32 7.91 7.65 -21.62
N GLU A 33 7.06 7.34 -22.60
CA GLU A 33 5.77 7.98 -22.83
C GLU A 33 4.86 7.88 -21.60
N PHE A 34 4.98 6.81 -20.82
CA PHE A 34 4.23 6.64 -19.57
C PHE A 34 4.46 7.78 -18.58
N LEU A 35 5.70 8.27 -18.44
CA LEU A 35 5.95 9.42 -17.58
C LEU A 35 5.50 10.71 -18.23
N ILE A 36 5.80 10.89 -19.52
CA ILE A 36 5.50 12.11 -20.29
C ILE A 36 3.99 12.39 -20.30
N SER A 37 3.17 11.36 -20.53
CA SER A 37 1.70 11.48 -20.52
C SER A 37 1.13 11.84 -19.15
N ASN A 38 1.89 11.61 -18.08
CA ASN A 38 1.48 11.90 -16.70
C ASN A 38 2.10 13.19 -16.14
N VAL A 39 2.88 13.95 -16.92
CA VAL A 39 3.59 15.16 -16.44
C VAL A 39 2.62 16.25 -16.01
N SER A 40 1.53 16.50 -16.75
CA SER A 40 0.52 17.51 -16.40
C SER A 40 -0.13 17.25 -15.05
N ASP A 41 -0.19 15.98 -14.67
CA ASP A 41 -0.86 15.44 -13.49
C ASP A 41 0.13 15.05 -12.38
N TYR A 42 1.41 15.34 -12.56
CA TYR A 42 2.50 14.86 -11.73
C TYR A 42 2.34 15.23 -10.26
N PHE A 43 2.04 16.51 -9.96
CA PHE A 43 1.86 16.97 -8.59
C PHE A 43 0.69 16.27 -7.89
N ALA A 44 -0.44 16.15 -8.59
CA ALA A 44 -1.63 15.51 -8.05
C ALA A 44 -1.45 14.01 -7.84
N ASN A 45 -0.71 13.33 -8.73
CA ASN A 45 -0.37 11.91 -8.58
C ASN A 45 0.61 11.68 -7.41
N ILE A 46 1.59 12.56 -7.20
CA ILE A 46 2.45 12.51 -6.02
C ILE A 46 1.65 12.69 -4.73
N PHE A 47 0.79 13.70 -4.70
CA PHE A 47 -0.03 13.98 -3.54
C PHE A 47 -1.00 12.84 -3.22
N ALA A 48 -1.63 12.24 -4.24
CA ALA A 48 -2.44 11.04 -4.10
C ALA A 48 -1.61 9.87 -3.52
N GLY A 49 -0.41 9.62 -4.03
CA GLY A 49 0.47 8.58 -3.50
C GLY A 49 0.87 8.79 -2.05
N ILE A 50 1.12 10.04 -1.62
CA ILE A 50 1.38 10.37 -0.21
C ILE A 50 0.15 10.08 0.66
N ILE A 51 -1.05 10.48 0.23
CA ILE A 51 -2.29 10.18 0.94
C ILE A 51 -2.51 8.67 1.07
N ILE A 52 -2.26 7.92 0.01
CA ILE A 52 -2.35 6.45 0.00
C ILE A 52 -1.32 5.86 0.97
N GLY A 53 -0.07 6.32 0.93
CA GLY A 53 1.00 5.86 1.81
C GLY A 53 0.67 6.10 3.30
N LEU A 54 0.09 7.26 3.62
CA LEU A 54 -0.47 7.55 4.95
C LEU A 54 -1.65 6.63 5.29
N GLY A 55 -2.54 6.38 4.32
CA GLY A 55 -3.70 5.51 4.46
C GLY A 55 -3.36 4.06 4.78
N PHE A 56 -2.23 3.55 4.30
CA PHE A 56 -1.71 2.23 4.72
C PHE A 56 -0.89 2.30 6.01
N THR A 57 -0.10 3.35 6.22
CA THR A 57 0.85 3.39 7.34
C THR A 57 0.23 3.77 8.68
N LEU A 58 -0.66 4.77 8.73
CA LEU A 58 -1.24 5.22 10.00
C LEU A 58 -2.13 4.16 10.67
N PRO A 59 -2.99 3.42 9.94
CA PRO A 59 -3.78 2.34 10.52
C PRO A 59 -2.95 1.18 11.05
N SER A 60 -1.66 1.06 10.72
CA SER A 60 -0.83 -0.04 11.20
C SER A 60 -0.70 -0.10 12.72
N VAL A 61 -1.01 1.01 13.42
CA VAL A 61 -1.05 1.06 14.89
C VAL A 61 -2.02 0.03 15.49
N VAL A 62 -3.03 -0.44 14.74
CA VAL A 62 -3.97 -1.46 15.23
C VAL A 62 -3.28 -2.81 15.52
N TYR A 63 -2.10 -3.06 14.95
CA TYR A 63 -1.31 -4.28 15.18
C TYR A 63 -0.80 -4.41 16.61
N GLU A 64 -0.83 -3.33 17.39
CA GLU A 64 -0.35 -3.27 18.77
C GLU A 64 -1.44 -3.59 19.78
N LYS A 65 -2.69 -3.66 19.36
CA LYS A 65 -3.82 -3.98 20.23
C LYS A 65 -3.90 -5.49 20.41
N GLU A 66 -3.21 -6.06 21.39
CA GLU A 66 -3.18 -7.51 21.63
C GLU A 66 -4.56 -8.12 21.89
N GLU A 67 -5.49 -7.34 22.43
CA GLU A 67 -6.89 -7.73 22.67
C GLU A 67 -7.70 -7.96 21.38
N MET A 68 -7.22 -7.44 20.24
CA MET A 68 -7.93 -7.51 18.98
C MET A 68 -7.48 -8.72 18.16
N ALA A 69 -8.44 -9.51 17.67
CA ALA A 69 -8.15 -10.65 16.80
C ALA A 69 -7.34 -10.22 15.56
N ARG A 70 -6.33 -11.02 15.22
CA ARG A 70 -5.38 -10.73 14.14
C ARG A 70 -6.05 -10.41 12.81
N GLY A 71 -7.12 -11.14 12.48
CA GLY A 71 -7.91 -10.92 11.27
C GLY A 71 -8.59 -9.55 11.23
N ILE A 72 -9.15 -9.08 12.34
CA ILE A 72 -9.80 -7.76 12.44
C ILE A 72 -8.75 -6.65 12.26
N GLN A 73 -7.59 -6.79 12.88
CA GLN A 73 -6.50 -5.82 12.71
C GLN A 73 -6.04 -5.72 11.26
N VAL A 74 -5.99 -6.84 10.53
CA VAL A 74 -5.68 -6.88 9.09
C VAL A 74 -6.77 -6.20 8.28
N LEU A 75 -8.05 -6.51 8.56
CA LEU A 75 -9.19 -5.88 7.90
C LEU A 75 -9.20 -4.37 8.09
N ILE A 76 -8.91 -3.87 9.29
CA ILE A 76 -8.85 -2.42 9.54
C ILE A 76 -7.69 -1.78 8.79
N HIS A 77 -6.48 -2.35 8.85
CA HIS A 77 -5.32 -1.79 8.16
C HIS A 77 -5.51 -1.81 6.64
N LEU A 78 -5.72 -2.99 6.06
CA LEU A 78 -5.85 -3.12 4.61
C LEU A 78 -7.12 -2.45 4.10
N GLY A 79 -8.23 -2.54 4.83
CA GLY A 79 -9.50 -1.91 4.46
C GLY A 79 -9.38 -0.39 4.36
N ILE A 80 -8.81 0.29 5.37
CA ILE A 80 -8.63 1.75 5.33
C ILE A 80 -7.69 2.13 4.17
N GLY A 81 -6.55 1.45 4.04
CA GLY A 81 -5.59 1.73 2.96
C GLY A 81 -6.19 1.55 1.56
N LEU A 82 -6.93 0.47 1.34
CA LEU A 82 -7.59 0.16 0.07
C LEU A 82 -8.73 1.13 -0.25
N VAL A 83 -9.54 1.52 0.74
CA VAL A 83 -10.61 2.51 0.54
C VAL A 83 -10.00 3.85 0.09
N ILE A 84 -8.95 4.31 0.78
CA ILE A 84 -8.24 5.55 0.40
C ILE A 84 -7.64 5.43 -1.00
N TYR A 85 -7.02 4.28 -1.31
CA TYR A 85 -6.50 4.00 -2.66
C TYR A 85 -7.58 4.10 -3.73
N PHE A 86 -8.73 3.43 -3.55
CA PHE A 86 -9.78 3.44 -4.57
C PHE A 86 -10.39 4.83 -4.75
N ILE A 87 -10.60 5.59 -3.67
CA ILE A 87 -11.05 6.98 -3.76
C ILE A 87 -10.08 7.81 -4.62
N ALA A 88 -8.78 7.72 -4.34
CA ALA A 88 -7.76 8.42 -5.12
C ALA A 88 -7.71 7.93 -6.57
N ALA A 89 -7.78 6.62 -6.81
CA ALA A 89 -7.72 6.03 -8.14
C ALA A 89 -8.90 6.44 -9.02
N PHE A 90 -10.11 6.50 -8.47
CA PHE A 90 -11.29 7.00 -9.18
C PHE A 90 -11.20 8.52 -9.42
N TRP A 91 -10.78 9.30 -8.42
CA TRP A 91 -10.65 10.75 -8.56
C TRP A 91 -9.60 11.14 -9.60
N ARG A 92 -8.51 10.38 -9.70
CA ARG A 92 -7.43 10.62 -10.68
C ARG A 92 -7.65 9.94 -12.03
N GLY A 93 -8.72 9.16 -12.19
CA GLY A 93 -9.01 8.45 -13.43
C GLY A 93 -8.03 7.32 -13.77
N TRP A 94 -7.33 6.75 -12.78
CA TRP A 94 -6.42 5.62 -12.99
C TRP A 94 -7.16 4.34 -13.37
N ILE A 95 -8.43 4.24 -13.00
CA ILE A 95 -9.33 3.14 -13.39
C ILE A 95 -10.14 3.62 -14.61
N PRO A 96 -9.87 3.08 -15.82
CA PRO A 96 -10.48 3.54 -17.05
C PRO A 96 -11.89 2.93 -17.21
N LEU A 97 -12.89 3.67 -16.72
CA LEU A 97 -14.30 3.27 -16.75
C LEU A 97 -14.84 3.06 -18.18
N GLN A 98 -14.20 3.66 -19.18
CA GLN A 98 -14.59 3.57 -20.59
C GLN A 98 -14.35 2.20 -21.24
N TYR A 99 -13.48 1.35 -20.66
CA TYR A 99 -13.19 0.01 -21.19
C TYR A 99 -14.12 -1.08 -20.64
N GLY A 100 -15.26 -0.69 -20.07
CA GLY A 100 -16.30 -1.60 -19.59
C GLY A 100 -16.05 -2.20 -18.22
N ILE A 101 -17.11 -2.81 -17.66
CA ILE A 101 -17.13 -3.30 -16.27
C ILE A 101 -16.12 -4.41 -15.99
N GLY A 102 -15.81 -5.25 -16.99
CA GLY A 102 -14.80 -6.32 -16.85
C GLY A 102 -13.41 -5.79 -16.52
N THR A 103 -12.99 -4.71 -17.19
CA THR A 103 -11.70 -4.05 -16.93
C THR A 103 -11.65 -3.47 -15.52
N VAL A 104 -12.73 -2.82 -15.08
CA VAL A 104 -12.83 -2.25 -13.73
C VAL A 104 -12.71 -3.34 -12.66
N ILE A 105 -13.46 -4.43 -12.81
CA ILE A 105 -13.40 -5.58 -11.88
C ILE A 105 -11.99 -6.19 -11.87
N GLY A 106 -11.38 -6.35 -13.06
CA GLY A 106 -10.03 -6.88 -13.20
C GLY A 106 -8.99 -6.04 -12.47
N MET A 107 -9.06 -4.71 -12.57
CA MET A 107 -8.14 -3.81 -11.86
C MET A 107 -8.36 -3.83 -10.36
N ILE A 108 -9.61 -3.82 -9.89
CA ILE A 108 -9.92 -3.94 -8.46
C ILE A 108 -9.38 -5.26 -7.90
N ALA A 109 -9.64 -6.38 -8.59
CA ALA A 109 -9.15 -7.70 -8.19
C ALA A 109 -7.61 -7.75 -8.20
N GLY A 110 -6.97 -7.17 -9.22
CA GLY A 110 -5.52 -7.05 -9.33
C GLY A 110 -4.91 -6.27 -8.16
N THR A 111 -5.48 -5.12 -7.81
CA THR A 111 -5.04 -4.33 -6.65
C THR A 111 -5.18 -5.12 -5.35
N LEU A 112 -6.33 -5.77 -5.13
CA LEU A 112 -6.55 -6.59 -3.94
C LEU A 112 -5.54 -7.74 -3.85
N ALA A 113 -5.26 -8.40 -4.97
CA ALA A 113 -4.29 -9.48 -5.05
C ALA A 113 -2.87 -8.98 -4.73
N ILE A 114 -2.42 -7.89 -5.35
CA ILE A 114 -1.09 -7.32 -5.12
C ILE A 114 -0.93 -6.88 -3.65
N THR A 115 -1.91 -6.15 -3.11
CA THR A 115 -1.90 -5.73 -1.70
C THR A 115 -1.88 -6.94 -0.76
N GLY A 116 -2.68 -7.97 -1.04
CA GLY A 116 -2.70 -9.21 -0.27
C GLY A 116 -1.37 -9.96 -0.31
N VAL A 117 -0.74 -10.06 -1.48
CA VAL A 117 0.58 -10.69 -1.66
C VAL A 117 1.66 -9.95 -0.89
N ILE A 118 1.72 -8.62 -1.01
CA ILE A 118 2.69 -7.79 -0.28
C ILE A 118 2.54 -8.02 1.23
N TRP A 119 1.32 -7.93 1.74
CA TRP A 119 1.04 -8.16 3.15
C TRP A 119 1.43 -9.58 3.59
N PHE A 120 1.10 -10.59 2.79
CA PHE A 120 1.40 -11.99 3.10
C PHE A 120 2.92 -12.25 3.15
N CYS A 121 3.69 -11.65 2.24
CA CYS A 121 5.16 -11.70 2.28
C CYS A 121 5.71 -11.13 3.59
N PHE A 122 5.22 -9.95 4.03
CA PHE A 122 5.61 -9.38 5.32
C PHE A 122 5.18 -10.27 6.49
N TYR A 123 3.98 -10.84 6.44
CA TYR A 123 3.50 -11.78 7.45
C TYR A 123 4.44 -12.99 7.59
N LEU A 124 4.84 -13.61 6.49
CA LEU A 124 5.78 -14.74 6.51
C LEU A 124 7.13 -14.35 7.09
N TYR A 125 7.66 -13.19 6.68
CA TYR A 125 8.92 -12.65 7.19
C TYR A 125 8.87 -12.46 8.72
N TYR A 126 7.87 -11.73 9.23
CA TYR A 126 7.75 -11.47 10.66
C TYR A 126 7.41 -12.71 11.48
N ARG A 127 6.64 -13.65 10.92
CA ARG A 127 6.39 -14.95 11.55
C ARG A 127 7.70 -15.72 11.73
N LYS A 128 8.56 -15.73 10.71
CA LYS A 128 9.88 -16.39 10.79
C LYS A 128 10.78 -15.75 11.83
N GLU A 129 10.81 -14.41 11.90
CA GLU A 129 11.60 -13.70 12.89
C GLU A 129 11.10 -13.97 14.32
N ALA A 130 9.79 -14.00 14.54
CA ALA A 130 9.21 -14.34 15.83
C ALA A 130 9.57 -15.77 16.27
N MET A 131 9.53 -16.75 15.36
CA MET A 131 9.96 -18.13 15.66
C MET A 131 11.44 -18.18 16.07
N ARG A 132 12.30 -17.47 15.33
CA ARG A 132 13.74 -17.39 15.63
C ARG A 132 14.04 -16.77 16.99
N ILE A 133 13.28 -15.74 17.39
CA ILE A 133 13.41 -15.14 18.72
C ILE A 133 12.99 -16.14 19.80
N ASN A 134 11.87 -16.85 19.59
CA ASN A 134 11.38 -17.85 20.54
C ASN A 134 12.35 -19.03 20.73
N GLU A 135 13.03 -19.47 19.67
CA GLU A 135 14.07 -20.51 19.75
C GLU A 135 15.23 -20.06 20.64
N LYS A 136 15.78 -18.87 20.39
CA LYS A 136 16.88 -18.30 21.20
C LYS A 136 16.53 -18.08 22.67
N LEU A 137 15.26 -17.84 22.98
CA LEU A 137 14.79 -17.71 24.36
C LEU A 137 14.70 -19.05 25.09
N LYS A 138 14.52 -20.17 24.37
CA LYS A 138 14.53 -21.53 24.93
C LYS A 138 15.93 -22.09 25.13
N GLU A 139 16.92 -21.55 24.43
CA GLU A 139 18.34 -21.91 24.56
C GLU A 139 19.02 -21.24 25.77
N LYS A 140 18.33 -20.33 26.46
CA LYS A 140 18.76 -19.70 27.72
C LYS A 140 18.04 -20.33 28.91
#